data_AF-A0A8C0UHU9-F1
#
_entry.id   AF-A0A8C0UHU9-F1
#
_cell.length_a   1.000
_cell.length_b   1.000
_cell.length_c   1.000
_cell.angle_alpha   90.00
_cell.angle_beta   90.00
_cell.angle_gamma   90.00
#
_symmetry.space_group_name_H-M   'P 1'
#
loop_
_entity.id
_entity.type
_entity.pdbx_description
1 polymer ?
#
loop_
_entity_poly.entity_id
_entity_poly.type
_entity_poly.pdbx_seq_one_letter_code
_entity_poly.pdbx_strand_id
1 'polypeptide(L)'
;MQRKDLCLGDLAIIAACMRLLGIPLWAGGAATTVYCATALELEGLGGMYFNNCCRCLPSQQAQGDATATALWELSERLIQERVGSQAK
;
A
#
# COMPACT_ATOMS: atom_id res chain seq x y z
N MET A 1 12.55 21.05 3.64
CA MET A 1 11.30 21.11 2.85
C MET A 1 11.05 19.67 2.36
N GLN A 2 10.51 18.75 3.14
CA GLN A 2 9.23 18.72 3.86
C GLN A 2 9.44 18.13 5.27
N ARG A 3 9.29 18.95 6.31
CA ARG A 3 9.35 18.56 7.73
C ARG A 3 8.27 19.40 8.39
N LYS A 4 7.40 18.78 9.22
CA LYS A 4 6.14 19.31 9.79
C LYS A 4 5.04 19.19 8.70
N ASP A 5 4.07 18.28 8.73
CA ASP A 5 3.06 18.03 9.75
C ASP A 5 2.39 16.65 9.54
N LEU A 6 3.14 15.54 9.61
CA LEU A 6 2.49 14.23 9.70
C LEU A 6 2.15 13.96 11.16
N CYS A 7 0.86 14.07 11.46
CA CYS A 7 0.22 14.01 12.77
C CYS A 7 0.92 13.07 13.75
N LEU A 8 1.65 13.64 14.71
CA LEU A 8 2.27 12.92 15.83
C LEU A 8 1.23 12.12 16.65
N GLY A 9 -0.07 12.42 16.49
CA GLY A 9 -1.19 11.74 17.14
C GLY A 9 -1.56 10.38 16.54
N ASP A 10 -1.52 10.19 15.21
CA ASP A 10 -2.00 8.95 14.58
C ASP A 10 -0.97 7.82 14.63
N LEU A 11 0.32 8.17 14.65
CA LEU A 11 1.38 7.20 14.93
C LEU A 11 1.22 6.60 16.34
N ALA A 12 0.65 7.35 17.28
CA ALA A 12 0.40 6.87 18.64
C ALA A 12 -0.76 5.86 18.68
N ILE A 13 -1.80 6.00 17.84
CA ILE A 13 -2.89 5.02 17.74
C ILE A 13 -2.38 3.71 17.15
N ILE A 14 -1.61 3.77 16.06
CA ILE A 14 -1.03 2.56 15.45
C ILE A 14 -0.03 1.90 16.40
N ALA A 15 0.81 2.70 17.05
CA ALA A 15 1.74 2.18 18.06
C ALA A 15 1.00 1.61 19.27
N ALA A 16 -0.12 2.18 19.70
CA ALA A 16 -0.96 1.69 20.80
C ALA A 16 -1.65 0.37 20.42
N CYS A 17 -2.23 0.26 19.22
CA CYS A 17 -2.81 -0.98 18.71
C CYS A 17 -1.76 -2.08 18.57
N MET A 18 -0.57 -1.80 18.05
CA MET A 18 0.53 -2.79 17.98
C MET A 18 1.00 -3.23 19.37
N ARG A 19 1.02 -2.31 20.34
CA ARG A 19 1.41 -2.59 21.74
C ARG A 19 0.34 -3.41 22.47
N LEU A 20 -0.94 -3.18 22.20
CA LEU A 20 -2.07 -3.97 22.72
C LEU A 20 -2.11 -5.39 22.12
N LEU A 21 -1.69 -5.55 20.87
CA LEU A 21 -1.66 -6.84 20.17
C LEU A 21 -0.35 -7.62 20.36
N GLY A 22 0.59 -7.12 21.18
CA GLY A 22 1.86 -7.80 21.48
C GLY A 22 2.82 -7.93 20.28
N ILE A 23 2.64 -7.12 19.23
CA ILE A 23 3.47 -7.16 18.02
C ILE A 23 4.70 -6.28 18.25
N PRO A 24 5.93 -6.82 18.16
CA PRO A 24 7.13 -6.07 18.51
C PRO A 24 7.43 -4.95 17.50
N LEU A 25 7.81 -3.79 18.05
CA LEU A 25 7.96 -2.47 17.40
C LEU A 25 8.97 -2.39 16.23
N TRP A 26 9.78 -3.44 16.00
CA TRP A 26 10.77 -3.49 14.91
C TRP A 26 10.19 -4.02 13.58
N ALA A 27 8.93 -4.42 13.56
CA ALA A 27 8.23 -4.96 12.39
C ALA A 27 7.69 -3.87 11.44
N GLY A 28 8.53 -2.89 11.06
CA GLY A 28 8.16 -1.77 10.18
C GLY A 28 7.63 -2.15 8.79
N GLY A 29 7.60 -3.44 8.42
CA GLY A 29 7.07 -3.92 7.15
C GLY A 29 5.55 -3.86 7.01
N ALA A 30 4.79 -3.98 8.12
CA ALA A 30 3.33 -4.00 8.08
C ALA A 30 2.67 -2.68 8.51
N ALA A 31 3.44 -1.75 9.08
CA ALA A 31 2.89 -0.51 9.65
C ALA A 31 2.14 0.35 8.62
N THR A 32 2.70 0.49 7.42
CA THR A 32 2.07 1.27 6.34
C THR A 32 0.77 0.62 5.88
N THR A 33 0.74 -0.71 5.76
CA THR A 33 -0.48 -1.45 5.36
C THR A 33 -1.58 -1.31 6.40
N VAL A 34 -1.25 -1.44 7.68
CA VAL A 34 -2.21 -1.25 8.77
C VAL A 34 -2.74 0.20 8.79
N TYR A 35 -1.86 1.19 8.64
CA TYR A 35 -2.27 2.59 8.52
C TYR A 35 -3.26 2.81 7.38
N CYS A 36 -2.95 2.31 6.18
CA CYS A 36 -3.84 2.44 5.02
C CYS A 36 -5.19 1.71 5.21
N ALA A 37 -5.22 0.64 6.00
CA ALA A 37 -6.44 -0.14 6.26
C ALA A 37 -7.31 0.46 7.37
N THR A 38 -6.72 1.15 8.35
CA THR A 38 -7.43 1.59 9.57
C THR A 38 -7.59 3.10 9.70
N ALA A 39 -6.87 3.90 8.93
CA ALA A 39 -6.95 5.36 9.03
C ALA A 39 -8.30 5.86 8.49
N LEU A 40 -9.14 6.38 9.40
CA LEU A 40 -10.42 7.01 9.06
C LEU A 40 -10.26 8.16 8.06
N GLU A 41 -9.14 8.87 8.10
CA GLU A 41 -8.81 9.95 7.16
C GLU A 41 -8.64 9.48 5.71
N LEU A 42 -8.49 8.17 5.48
CA LEU A 42 -8.38 7.55 4.17
C LEU A 42 -9.68 6.87 3.73
N GLU A 43 -10.75 6.93 4.52
CA GLU A 43 -12.05 6.41 4.11
C GLU A 43 -12.52 7.12 2.83
N GLY A 44 -12.80 6.33 1.79
CA GLY A 44 -13.22 6.83 0.48
C GLY A 44 -12.08 7.38 -0.40
N LEU A 45 -10.83 7.40 0.07
CA LEU A 45 -9.67 7.82 -0.72
C LEU A 45 -8.89 6.61 -1.22
N GLY A 46 -8.76 6.48 -2.54
CA GLY A 46 -8.03 5.40 -3.21
C GLY A 46 -6.95 5.89 -4.17
N GLY A 47 -6.11 4.97 -4.65
CA GLY A 47 -5.13 5.25 -5.72
C GLY A 47 -3.87 5.99 -5.29
N MET A 48 -3.59 6.08 -3.98
CA MET A 48 -2.40 6.77 -3.47
C MET A 48 -1.34 5.81 -2.99
N TYR A 49 -0.08 6.23 -3.19
CA TYR A 49 1.09 5.46 -2.78
C TYR A 49 1.59 5.94 -1.41
N PHE A 50 1.78 4.99 -0.49
CA PHE A 50 2.29 5.25 0.85
C PHE A 50 3.58 4.47 1.09
N ASN A 51 4.56 5.13 1.68
CA ASN A 51 5.82 4.53 2.11
C ASN A 51 6.13 5.04 3.52
N ASN A 52 6.42 4.12 4.45
CA ASN A 52 6.72 4.43 5.84
C ASN A 52 5.64 5.30 6.53
N CYS A 53 4.36 4.93 6.33
CA CYS A 53 3.17 5.68 6.77
C CYS A 53 3.04 7.11 6.21
N CYS A 54 3.84 7.48 5.22
CA CYS A 54 3.80 8.79 4.57
C CYS A 54 3.27 8.66 3.14
N ARG A 55 2.43 9.61 2.71
CA ARG A 55 2.08 9.74 1.29
C ARG A 55 3.33 10.12 0.51
N CYS A 56 3.64 9.38 -0.54
CA CYS A 56 4.82 9.61 -1.38
C CYS A 56 4.44 9.50 -2.85
N LEU A 57 5.19 10.21 -3.70
CA LEU A 57 5.04 10.05 -5.13
C LEU A 57 5.67 8.70 -5.54
N PRO A 58 4.96 7.85 -6.30
CA PRO A 58 5.53 6.61 -6.81
C PRO A 58 6.65 6.91 -7.82
N SER A 59 7.44 5.91 -8.18
CA SER A 59 8.50 6.07 -9.20
C SER A 59 7.92 6.52 -10.54
N GLN A 60 8.72 7.19 -11.38
CA GLN A 60 8.27 7.71 -12.68
C GLN A 60 7.69 6.61 -13.58
N GLN A 61 8.28 5.41 -13.52
CA GLN A 61 7.80 4.24 -14.26
C GLN A 61 6.43 3.75 -13.79
N ALA A 62 6.12 3.92 -12.49
CA ALA A 62 4.84 3.51 -11.90
C ALA A 62 3.71 4.54 -12.11
N GLN A 63 4.01 5.69 -12.73
CA GLN A 63 3.01 6.74 -13.03
C GLN A 63 2.44 6.65 -14.45
N GLY A 64 2.91 5.72 -15.27
CA GLY A 64 2.49 5.61 -16.68
C GLY A 64 1.19 4.83 -16.85
N ASP A 65 0.07 5.51 -17.10
CA ASP A 65 -1.25 4.88 -17.33
C ASP A 65 -1.25 3.89 -18.50
N ALA A 66 -0.56 4.24 -19.58
CA ALA A 66 -0.41 3.36 -20.74
C ALA A 66 0.36 2.08 -20.39
N THR A 67 1.39 2.20 -19.56
CA THR A 67 2.18 1.06 -19.07
C THR A 67 1.37 0.19 -18.12
N ALA A 68 0.57 0.79 -17.23
CA ALA A 68 -0.32 0.06 -16.32
C ALA A 68 -1.36 -0.76 -17.10
N THR A 69 -1.96 -0.17 -18.13
CA THR A 69 -2.95 -0.84 -19.00
C THR A 69 -2.30 -2.02 -19.74
N ALA A 70 -1.15 -1.80 -20.38
CA ALA A 70 -0.44 -2.86 -21.09
C ALA A 70 0.02 -3.99 -20.16
N LEU A 71 0.42 -3.67 -18.92
CA LEU A 71 0.81 -4.66 -17.92
C LEU A 71 -0.39 -5.51 -17.46
N TRP A 72 -1.58 -4.90 -17.30
CA TRP A 72 -2.80 -5.61 -16.94
C TRP A 72 -3.18 -6.64 -18.01
N GLU A 73 -3.27 -6.21 -19.27
CA GLU A 73 -3.58 -7.09 -20.41
C GLU A 73 -2.58 -8.24 -20.54
N LEU A 74 -1.28 -7.96 -20.37
CA LEU A 74 -0.25 -8.99 -20.40
C LEU A 74 -0.42 -10.00 -19.25
N SER A 75 -0.72 -9.51 -18.04
CA SER A 75 -0.90 -10.36 -16.86
C SER A 75 -2.13 -11.28 -17.01
N GLU A 76 -3.24 -10.76 -17.50
CA GLU A 76 -4.44 -11.56 -17.79
C GLU A 76 -4.16 -12.66 -18.81
N ARG A 77 -3.46 -12.33 -19.91
CA ARG A 77 -3.05 -13.31 -20.92
C ARG A 77 -2.19 -14.43 -20.33
N LEU A 78 -1.19 -14.08 -19.52
CA LEU A 78 -0.30 -15.05 -18.88
C LEU A 78 -1.05 -16.00 -17.93
N ILE A 79 -1.99 -15.45 -17.14
CA ILE A 79 -2.82 -16.26 -16.24
C ILE A 79 -3.71 -17.20 -17.06
N GLN A 80 -4.35 -16.69 -18.12
CA GLN A 80 -5.23 -17.49 -18.97
C GLN A 80 -4.49 -18.63 -19.66
N GLU A 81 -3.27 -18.39 -20.15
CA GLU A 81 -2.41 -19.41 -20.74
C GLU A 81 -2.07 -20.52 -19.74
N ARG A 82 -1.84 -20.17 -18.46
CA ARG A 82 -1.44 -21.14 -17.42
C ARG A 82 -2.60 -21.89 -16.79
N VAL A 83 -3.70 -21.21 -16.50
CA VAL A 83 -4.90 -21.81 -15.90
C VAL A 83 -5.72 -22.55 -16.95
N GLY A 84 -5.84 -22.00 -18.18
CA GLY A 84 -6.53 -22.65 -19.29
C GLY A 84 -5.85 -23.93 -19.79
N SER A 85 -4.54 -24.09 -19.58
CA SER A 85 -3.80 -25.31 -19.94
C SER A 85 -3.97 -26.47 -18.94
N GLN A 86 -4.49 -26.22 -17.72
CA GLN A 86 -4.72 -27.25 -16.69
C GLN A 86 -6.11 -27.90 -16.80
N ALA A 87 -6.94 -27.48 -17.77
CA ALA A 87 -8.31 -27.95 -17.94
C ALA A 87 -8.44 -29.04 -19.03
N LYS A 88 -7.44 -29.89 -19.21
CA LYS A 88 -7.47 -30.99 -20.18
C LYS A 88 -7.59 -32.35 -19.50
#